data_AF-A0A964MCI1-F1
#
_entry.id   AF-A0A964MCI1-F1
#
_cell.length_a   1.000
_cell.length_b   1.000
_cell.length_c   1.000
_cell.angle_alpha   90.00
_cell.angle_beta   90.00
_cell.angle_gamma   90.00
#
_symmetry.space_group_name_H-M   'P 1'
#
loop_
_entity.id
_entity.type
_entity.pdbx_description
1 polymer ?
#
loop_
_entity_poly.entity_id
_entity_poly.type
_entity_poly.pdbx_seq_one_letter_code
_entity_poly.pdbx_strand_id
1 'polypeptide(L)' 'MLPMLYAPMRGGEVPPQNYQPALPLPGEADEWRAAARAAIAYWTRCAGDERISESFQAICADNSRLLEAAAGGI' A
#
# COMPACT_ATOMS: atom_id res chain seq x y z
N MET A 1 12.06 -7.88 -16.28
CA MET A 1 10.71 -7.68 -15.73
C MET A 1 10.87 -7.17 -14.32
N LEU A 2 10.38 -5.97 -14.00
CA LEU A 2 10.43 -5.44 -12.64
C LEU A 2 9.58 -6.33 -11.71
N PRO A 3 10.05 -6.67 -10.51
CA PRO A 3 9.26 -7.47 -9.59
C PRO A 3 8.02 -6.69 -9.16
N MET A 4 6.84 -7.21 -9.50
CA MET A 4 5.57 -6.74 -8.94
C MET A 4 5.37 -7.41 -7.59
N LEU A 5 5.43 -6.64 -6.50
CA LEU A 5 5.28 -7.12 -5.13
C LEU A 5 4.01 -7.97 -4.94
N TYR A 6 2.92 -7.57 -5.59
CA TYR A 6 1.62 -8.24 -5.57
C TYR A 6 1.30 -8.97 -6.87
N ALA A 7 2.30 -9.51 -7.56
CA ALA A 7 2.04 -10.34 -8.74
C ALA A 7 1.16 -11.54 -8.37
N PRO A 8 0.02 -11.75 -9.05
CA PRO A 8 -0.80 -12.94 -8.82
C PRO A 8 -0.07 -14.18 -9.32
N MET A 9 -0.26 -15.29 -8.61
CA MET A 9 0.16 -16.61 -9.06
C MET A 9 -0.71 -17.07 -10.24
N ARG A 10 -0.35 -18.20 -10.89
CA ARG A 10 -1.12 -18.77 -12.00
C ARG A 10 -2.61 -19.03 -11.67
N GLY A 11 -2.95 -19.20 -10.40
CA GLY A 11 -4.32 -19.35 -9.91
C GLY A 11 -5.05 -18.04 -9.56
N GLY A 12 -4.44 -16.88 -9.77
CA GLY A 12 -5.01 -15.57 -9.40
C GLY A 12 -4.80 -15.17 -7.94
N GLU A 13 -4.34 -16.09 -7.09
CA GLU A 13 -4.00 -15.81 -5.69
C GLU A 13 -2.80 -14.87 -5.58
N VAL A 14 -2.91 -13.89 -4.69
CA VAL A 14 -1.81 -13.00 -4.33
C VAL A 14 -1.17 -13.54 -3.05
N PRO A 15 0.13 -13.88 -3.05
CA PRO A 15 0.82 -14.33 -1.85
C PRO A 15 0.75 -13.26 -0.75
N PRO A 16 0.61 -13.64 0.53
CA PRO A 16 0.73 -12.71 1.63
C PRO A 16 2.07 -11.98 1.55
N GLN A 17 2.02 -10.64 1.58
CA GLN A 17 3.22 -9.80 1.61
C GLN A 17 3.30 -9.04 2.91
N ASN A 18 4.48 -9.04 3.51
CA ASN A 18 4.75 -8.23 4.68
C ASN A 18 5.09 -6.79 4.22
N TYR A 19 4.05 -5.99 4.01
CA TYR A 19 4.20 -4.60 3.59
C TYR A 19 4.76 -3.77 4.75
N GLN A 20 5.93 -3.16 4.52
CA GLN A 20 6.59 -2.29 5.48
C GLN A 20 7.03 -1.02 4.76
N PRO A 21 6.32 0.11 4.91
CA PRO A 21 6.77 1.39 4.38
C PRO A 21 8.14 1.75 4.96
N ALA A 22 9.08 2.12 4.10
CA ALA A 22 10.35 2.67 4.57
C ALA A 22 10.08 4.00 5.28
N LEU A 23 10.70 4.22 6.45
CA LEU A 23 10.59 5.49 7.17
C LEU A 23 11.51 6.56 6.55
N PRO A 24 11.15 7.85 6.62
CA PRO A 24 11.97 8.91 6.04
C PRO A 24 13.27 9.10 6.81
N LEU A 25 14.31 9.53 6.08
CA LEU A 25 15.44 10.20 6.72
C LEU A 25 15.00 11.60 7.21
N PRO A 26 15.65 12.19 8.23
CA PRO A 26 15.23 13.47 8.79
C PRO A 26 15.08 14.61 7.77
N GLY A 27 15.91 14.62 6.72
CA GLY A 27 15.88 15.65 5.67
C GLY A 27 14.85 15.41 4.56
N GLU A 28 14.15 14.27 4.56
CA GLU A 28 13.20 13.86 3.51
C GLU A 28 11.76 13.80 4.03
N ALA A 29 11.53 14.24 5.27
CA ALA A 29 10.26 14.04 5.96
C ALA A 29 9.08 14.68 5.22
N ASP A 30 9.27 15.82 4.56
CA ASP A 30 8.21 16.53 3.86
C ASP A 30 7.84 15.85 2.53
N GLU A 31 8.84 15.50 1.73
CA GLU A 31 8.66 14.74 0.49
C GLU A 31 8.06 13.36 0.77
N TRP A 32 8.54 12.70 1.82
CA TRP A 32 8.02 11.42 2.24
C TRP A 32 6.55 11.52 2.68
N ARG A 33 6.18 12.54 3.46
CA ARG A 33 4.78 12.77 3.85
C ARG A 33 3.89 13.06 2.64
N ALA A 34 4.39 13.78 1.64
CA ALA A 34 3.66 14.02 0.41
C ALA A 34 3.43 12.73 -0.38
N ALA A 35 4.47 11.90 -0.52
CA ALA A 35 4.37 10.58 -1.16
C ALA A 35 3.42 9.64 -0.38
N ALA A 36 3.50 9.65 0.96
CA ALA A 36 2.65 8.85 1.83
C ALA A 36 1.17 9.20 1.63
N ARG A 37 0.80 10.49 1.59
CA ARG A 37 -0.58 10.91 1.30
C ARG A 37 -1.09 10.40 -0.05
N ALA A 38 -0.26 10.49 -1.10
CA ALA A 38 -0.64 9.99 -2.42
C ALA A 38 -0.83 8.46 -2.42
N ALA A 39 0.07 7.73 -1.75
CA ALA A 39 -0.01 6.28 -1.64
C ALA A 39 -1.19 5.82 -0.78
N ILE A 40 -1.51 6.51 0.33
CA ILE A 40 -2.71 6.27 1.13
C ILE A 40 -3.95 6.43 0.26
N ALA A 41 -4.10 7.56 -0.44
CA ALA A 41 -5.24 7.79 -1.33
C ALA A 41 -5.38 6.71 -2.41
N TYR A 42 -4.26 6.24 -2.97
CA TYR A 42 -4.25 5.13 -3.91
C TYR A 42 -4.73 3.82 -3.27
N TRP A 43 -4.19 3.45 -2.10
CA TRP A 43 -4.58 2.24 -1.39
C TRP A 43 -6.06 2.26 -0.98
N THR A 44 -6.55 3.38 -0.45
CA THR A 44 -7.97 3.56 -0.10
C THR A 44 -8.86 3.40 -1.33
N ARG A 45 -8.47 3.97 -2.49
CA ARG A 45 -9.22 3.80 -3.73
C ARG A 45 -9.26 2.36 -4.20
N CYS A 46 -8.12 1.65 -4.16
CA CYS A 46 -8.07 0.23 -4.54
C CYS A 46 -8.91 -0.63 -3.60
N ALA A 47 -8.92 -0.34 -2.30
CA ALA A 47 -9.71 -1.09 -1.32
C ALA A 47 -11.24 -1.04 -1.58
N GLY A 48 -11.73 -0.07 -2.36
CA GLY A 48 -13.13 0.01 -2.78
C GLY A 48 -13.37 -0.30 -4.27
N ASP A 49 -12.37 -0.81 -5.00
CA ASP A 49 -12.48 -1.05 -6.44
C ASP A 49 -13.00 -2.48 -6.72
N GLU A 50 -14.24 -2.58 -7.19
CA GLU A 50 -14.91 -3.86 -7.49
C GLU A 50 -14.25 -4.66 -8.63
N ARG A 51 -13.31 -4.06 -9.38
CA ARG A 51 -12.58 -4.74 -10.47
C ARG A 51 -11.46 -5.65 -9.98
N ILE A 52 -11.06 -5.54 -8.70
CA ILE A 52 -10.06 -6.41 -8.06
C ILE A 52 -10.74 -7.31 -7.00
N SER A 53 -10.12 -8.45 -6.69
CA SER A 53 -10.72 -9.41 -5.75
C SER A 53 -10.90 -8.82 -4.36
N GLU A 54 -11.94 -9.26 -3.65
CA GLU A 54 -12.20 -8.87 -2.25
C GLU A 54 -10.99 -9.13 -1.34
N SER A 55 -10.28 -10.24 -1.58
CA SER A 55 -9.03 -10.56 -0.86
C SER A 55 -7.93 -9.52 -1.08
N PHE A 56 -7.82 -8.97 -2.29
CA PHE A 56 -6.83 -7.94 -2.60
C PHE A 56 -7.29 -6.55 -2.14
N GLN A 57 -8.59 -6.27 -2.16
CA GLN A 57 -9.17 -5.08 -1.52
C GLN A 57 -8.82 -5.01 -0.04
N ALA A 58 -8.93 -6.13 0.69
CA ALA A 58 -8.53 -6.23 2.10
C ALA A 58 -7.04 -5.91 2.31
N ILE A 59 -6.16 -6.44 1.45
CA ILE A 59 -4.72 -6.12 1.46
C ILE A 59 -4.49 -4.62 1.24
N CYS A 60 -5.20 -3.99 0.31
CA CYS A 60 -5.11 -2.54 0.09
C CYS A 60 -5.55 -1.75 1.34
N ALA A 61 -6.64 -2.16 2.00
CA ALA A 61 -7.11 -1.52 3.22
C ALA A 61 -6.09 -1.64 4.38
N ASP A 62 -5.47 -2.81 4.53
CA ASP A 62 -4.39 -3.02 5.51
C ASP A 62 -3.18 -2.14 5.22
N ASN A 63 -2.74 -2.06 3.96
CA ASN A 63 -1.61 -1.23 3.55
C ASN A 63 -1.86 0.26 3.81
N SER A 64 -3.09 0.75 3.56
CA SER A 64 -3.48 2.13 3.88
C SER A 64 -3.29 2.43 5.37
N ARG A 65 -3.82 1.57 6.23
CA ARG A 65 -3.72 1.72 7.70
C ARG A 65 -2.28 1.68 8.19
N LEU A 66 -1.47 0.75 7.67
CA LEU A 66 -0.04 0.66 8.02
C LEU A 66 0.72 1.94 7.65
N LEU A 67 0.41 2.51 6.48
CA LEU A 67 1.06 3.73 6.01
C LEU A 67 0.57 4.98 6.75
N GLU A 68 -0.72 5.07 7.08
CA GLU A 68 -1.29 6.13 7.94
C GLU A 68 -0.63 6.14 9.31
N ALA A 69 -0.44 4.96 9.92
CA ALA A 69 0.25 4.82 11.21
C ALA A 69 1.72 5.26 11.11
N ALA A 70 2.43 4.85 10.04
CA ALA A 70 3.81 5.25 9.80
C ALA A 70 3.95 6.76 9.54
N ALA A 71 2.93 7.39 8.96
CA ALA A 71 2.90 8.82 8.69
C ALA A 71 2.53 9.69 9.90
N GLY A 72 2.22 9.07 11.04
CA GLY A 72 1.93 9.78 12.29
C GLY A 72 0.50 10.33 12.39
N GLY A 73 -0.47 9.70 11.71
CA GLY A 73 -1.88 10.10 11.76
C GLY A 73 -2.10 11.48 11.14
N ILE A 74 -1.95 11.56 9.82
CA ILE A 74 -2.29 12.75 9.03
C ILE A 74 -3.81 12.92 8.96
#